data_AF-A0A640TEM0-F1
#
_entry.id   AF-A0A640TEM0-F1
#
_cell.length_a   1.000
_cell.length_b   1.000
_cell.length_c   1.000
_cell.angle_alpha   90.00
_cell.angle_beta   90.00
_cell.angle_gamma   90.00
#
_symmetry.space_group_name_H-M   'P 1'
#
loop_
_entity.id
_entity.type
_entity.pdbx_description
1 polymer ?
#
loop_
_entity_poly.entity_id
_entity_poly.type
_entity_poly.pdbx_seq_one_letter_code
_entity_poly.pdbx_strand_id
1 'polypeptide(L)'
;MNSPSPSARARLRHALLRIGAGRHAPEADLRTDLECALSELAEEMLGERSRVGSVTLGSADHTWGRNLGLRLADHDVGLPNLLWRADGSALPTRVRETHPALRQDEWEAALLVGKLILTVLESEPDPDPDPEPEPVRDEAVPHPQRLPRPARAPGRESFCRSLTDIAEHGNPQDELTALLRTTLLAFASETPDNQEAAQHIAVLSTAPPQPAMRLCLSRSGLSLGQVLLSADGCPVPGSVLEEFPDLNQDEWNAVMHVTGLVLSAFETEPANAAGRLPHST
;
A
#
# COMPACT_ATOMS: atom_id res chain seq x y z
N MET A 1 -7.53 19.73 28.87
CA MET A 1 -8.02 18.46 28.34
C MET A 1 -6.99 17.99 27.33
N ASN A 2 -6.25 16.92 27.61
CA ASN A 2 -5.28 16.38 26.66
C ASN A 2 -6.06 15.64 25.58
N SER A 3 -5.93 16.05 24.32
CA SER A 3 -6.43 15.26 23.19
C SER A 3 -5.80 13.87 23.27
N PRO A 4 -6.57 12.78 23.05
CA PRO A 4 -6.00 11.45 23.01
C PRO A 4 -4.89 11.39 21.96
N SER A 5 -3.79 10.70 22.27
CA SER A 5 -2.74 10.44 21.29
C SER A 5 -3.33 9.74 20.07
N PRO A 6 -2.91 10.05 18.84
CA PRO A 6 -3.35 9.34 17.65
C PRO A 6 -3.09 7.83 17.79
N SER A 7 -3.83 6.97 17.10
CA SER A 7 -3.54 5.54 17.06
C SER A 7 -2.30 5.23 16.20
N ALA A 8 -1.75 4.01 16.30
CA ALA A 8 -0.64 3.57 15.44
C ALA A 8 -1.02 3.62 13.96
N ARG A 9 -2.24 3.21 13.59
CA ARG A 9 -2.77 3.36 12.22
C ARG A 9 -2.81 4.81 11.77
N ALA A 10 -3.32 5.72 12.60
CA ALA A 10 -3.41 7.13 12.26
C ALA A 10 -2.02 7.77 12.08
N ARG A 11 -1.05 7.41 12.93
CA ARG A 11 0.35 7.84 12.78
C ARG A 11 0.97 7.30 11.49
N LEU A 12 0.78 6.01 11.20
CA LEU A 12 1.34 5.39 10.00
C LEU A 12 0.73 6.02 8.74
N ARG A 13 -0.60 6.17 8.69
CA ARG A 13 -1.29 6.86 7.59
C ARG A 13 -0.76 8.27 7.38
N HIS A 14 -0.59 9.04 8.46
CA HIS A 14 -0.05 10.39 8.38
C HIS A 14 1.38 10.41 7.84
N ALA A 15 2.26 9.52 8.33
CA ALA A 15 3.63 9.39 7.85
C ALA A 15 3.68 9.03 6.36
N LEU A 16 2.87 8.06 5.92
CA LEU A 16 2.78 7.62 4.53
C LEU A 16 2.31 8.74 3.59
N LEU A 17 1.27 9.48 3.97
CA LEU A 17 0.77 10.60 3.15
C LEU A 17 1.81 11.73 3.03
N ARG A 18 2.70 11.89 4.02
CA ARG A 18 3.78 12.88 3.98
C ARG A 18 4.91 12.52 3.01
N ILE A 19 5.15 11.22 2.75
CA ILE A 19 6.21 10.75 1.84
C ILE A 19 6.02 11.39 0.47
N GLY A 20 4.85 11.20 -0.14
CA GLY A 20 4.56 11.79 -1.45
C GLY A 20 4.15 13.26 -1.40
N ALA A 21 3.89 13.89 -0.24
CA ALA A 21 3.31 15.23 -0.18
C ALA A 21 4.32 16.40 -0.21
N GLY A 22 5.64 16.19 -0.09
CA GLY A 22 6.52 17.36 -0.18
C GLY A 22 8.00 17.16 0.04
N ARG A 23 8.75 17.76 -0.89
CA ARG A 23 10.21 17.95 -0.97
C ARG A 23 10.84 18.74 0.20
N HIS A 24 10.07 19.07 1.24
CA HIS A 24 10.45 20.03 2.28
C HIS A 24 10.72 19.41 3.64
N ALA A 25 10.20 18.21 3.90
CA ALA A 25 10.55 17.50 5.12
C ALA A 25 11.91 16.80 4.91
N PRO A 26 12.85 16.90 5.87
CA PRO A 26 14.06 16.10 5.83
C PRO A 26 13.72 14.62 5.78
N GLU A 27 14.36 13.89 4.87
CA GLU A 27 14.14 12.43 4.73
C GLU A 27 14.38 11.68 6.03
N ALA A 28 15.35 12.11 6.85
CA ALA A 28 15.61 11.51 8.16
C ALA A 28 14.41 11.61 9.10
N ASP A 29 13.69 12.73 9.07
CA ASP A 29 12.50 12.94 9.89
C ASP A 29 11.34 12.07 9.38
N LEU A 30 11.13 12.05 8.05
CA LEU A 30 10.12 11.19 7.42
C LEU A 30 10.39 9.71 7.69
N ARG A 31 11.65 9.29 7.60
CA ARG A 31 12.10 7.92 7.91
C ARG A 31 11.77 7.58 9.36
N THR A 32 12.16 8.45 10.30
CA THR A 32 11.94 8.22 11.73
C THR A 32 10.45 8.12 12.07
N ASP A 33 9.63 9.04 11.55
CA ASP A 33 8.19 9.05 11.77
C ASP A 33 7.53 7.76 11.22
N LEU A 34 7.91 7.37 10.01
CA LEU A 34 7.42 6.16 9.36
C LEU A 34 7.84 4.90 10.11
N GLU A 35 9.13 4.72 10.38
CA GLU A 35 9.67 3.51 11.01
C GLU A 35 9.10 3.34 12.43
N CYS A 36 8.95 4.42 13.20
CA CYS A 36 8.26 4.39 14.49
C CYS A 36 6.82 3.92 14.34
N ALA A 37 6.03 4.58 13.47
CA ALA A 37 4.61 4.25 13.32
C ALA A 37 4.38 2.84 12.74
N LEU A 38 5.24 2.41 11.82
CA LEU A 38 5.21 1.07 11.23
C LEU A 38 5.56 0.01 12.27
N SER A 39 6.59 0.24 13.08
CA SER A 39 7.00 -0.67 14.16
C SER A 39 5.91 -0.82 15.22
N GLU A 40 5.28 0.28 15.62
CA GLU A 40 4.17 0.26 16.57
C GLU A 40 2.98 -0.54 16.05
N LEU A 41 2.54 -0.30 14.80
CA LEU A 41 1.43 -1.05 14.23
C LEU A 41 1.80 -2.54 14.01
N ALA A 42 3.04 -2.81 13.62
CA ALA A 42 3.53 -4.18 13.46
C ALA A 42 3.56 -4.94 14.79
N GLU A 43 3.96 -4.29 15.88
CA GLU A 43 3.92 -4.87 17.22
C GLU A 43 2.47 -5.18 17.63
N GLU A 44 1.54 -4.26 17.34
CA GLU A 44 0.11 -4.46 17.63
C GLU A 44 -0.52 -5.62 16.85
N MET A 45 -0.13 -5.81 15.58
CA MET A 45 -0.80 -6.75 14.66
C MET A 45 -0.06 -8.09 14.47
N LEU A 46 1.27 -8.08 14.54
CA LEU A 46 2.13 -9.21 14.19
C LEU A 46 2.98 -9.70 15.37
N GLY A 47 3.31 -8.81 16.33
CA GLY A 47 4.22 -9.09 17.43
C GLY A 47 5.59 -9.56 16.94
N GLU A 48 6.14 -10.61 17.57
CA GLU A 48 7.46 -11.18 17.26
C GLU A 48 7.62 -11.69 15.81
N ARG A 49 6.51 -11.90 15.08
CA ARG A 49 6.55 -12.30 13.66
C ARG A 49 6.89 -11.15 12.74
N SER A 50 6.89 -9.91 13.23
CA SER A 50 7.20 -8.73 12.44
C SER A 50 8.57 -8.85 11.74
N ARG A 51 8.61 -8.38 10.49
CA ARG A 51 9.83 -8.25 9.67
C ARG A 51 10.02 -6.83 9.14
N VAL A 52 9.27 -5.87 9.68
CA VAL A 52 9.24 -4.49 9.16
C VAL A 52 10.58 -3.78 9.26
N GLY A 53 11.48 -4.21 10.16
CA GLY A 53 12.85 -3.68 10.27
C GLY A 53 13.73 -3.94 9.04
N SER A 54 13.30 -4.78 8.10
CA SER A 54 13.98 -5.00 6.81
C SER A 54 13.56 -3.98 5.75
N VAL A 55 12.59 -3.11 6.06
CA VAL A 55 12.09 -2.06 5.17
C VAL A 55 12.40 -0.70 5.77
N THR A 56 12.90 0.20 4.95
CA THR A 56 13.19 1.60 5.33
C THR A 56 12.59 2.57 4.31
N LEU A 57 12.59 3.85 4.66
CA LEU A 57 12.39 4.93 3.70
C LEU A 57 13.71 5.22 3.00
N GLY A 58 13.72 5.16 1.67
CA GLY A 58 14.86 5.57 0.87
C GLY A 58 14.45 6.34 -0.36
N SER A 59 15.43 7.00 -0.98
CA SER A 59 15.22 7.74 -2.22
C SER A 59 15.79 7.00 -3.41
N ALA A 60 15.05 6.95 -4.51
CA ALA A 60 15.59 6.62 -5.81
C ALA A 60 15.64 7.88 -6.68
N ASP A 61 16.82 8.17 -7.23
CA ASP A 61 16.95 9.16 -8.27
C ASP A 61 16.47 8.55 -9.60
N HIS A 62 15.58 9.25 -10.28
CA HIS A 62 15.13 8.90 -11.62
C HIS A 62 15.25 10.12 -12.53
N THR A 63 15.18 9.89 -13.84
CA THR A 63 15.30 10.96 -14.85
C THR A 63 14.32 12.11 -14.66
N TRP A 64 13.25 11.93 -13.88
CA TRP A 64 12.19 12.91 -13.65
C TRP A 64 12.16 13.47 -12.22
N GLY A 65 13.23 13.29 -11.42
CA GLY A 65 13.30 13.77 -10.04
C GLY A 65 13.76 12.71 -9.04
N ARG A 66 13.51 12.97 -7.75
CA ARG A 66 13.85 12.07 -6.65
C ARG A 66 12.54 11.53 -6.08
N ASN A 67 12.36 10.21 -6.07
CA ASN A 67 11.19 9.58 -5.47
C ASN A 67 11.57 9.00 -4.10
N LEU A 68 10.82 9.38 -3.06
CA LEU A 68 10.93 8.79 -1.73
C LEU A 68 9.92 7.66 -1.61
N GLY A 69 10.39 6.48 -1.19
CA GLY A 69 9.53 5.32 -1.07
C GLY A 69 10.02 4.25 -0.13
N LEU A 70 9.19 3.24 0.05
CA LEU A 70 9.47 2.09 0.91
C LEU A 70 10.37 1.12 0.16
N ARG A 71 11.50 0.75 0.78
CA ARG A 71 12.55 -0.04 0.14
C ARG A 71 13.09 -1.10 1.09
N LEU A 72 13.55 -2.22 0.54
CA LEU A 72 14.35 -3.17 1.30
C LEU A 72 15.68 -2.52 1.69
N ALA A 73 16.02 -2.59 2.98
CA ALA A 73 17.19 -1.90 3.54
C ALA A 73 18.51 -2.38 2.92
N ASP A 74 18.62 -3.67 2.61
CA ASP A 74 19.87 -4.29 2.16
C ASP A 74 20.06 -4.26 0.63
N HIS A 75 18.97 -4.16 -0.13
CA HIS A 75 19.01 -4.22 -1.61
C HIS A 75 18.65 -2.91 -2.31
N ASP A 76 18.17 -1.91 -1.57
CA ASP A 76 17.66 -0.66 -2.15
C ASP A 76 16.63 -0.92 -3.28
N VAL A 77 15.74 -1.91 -3.07
CA VAL A 77 14.67 -2.23 -4.03
C VAL A 77 13.34 -1.73 -3.47
N GLY A 78 12.62 -0.93 -4.27
CA GLY A 78 11.30 -0.43 -3.91
C GLY A 78 10.26 -1.54 -3.81
N LEU A 79 9.44 -1.49 -2.76
CA LEU A 79 8.36 -2.46 -2.53
C LEU A 79 7.37 -2.55 -3.70
N PRO A 80 6.93 -1.44 -4.34
CA PRO A 80 6.09 -1.53 -5.53
C PRO A 80 6.70 -2.40 -6.62
N ASN A 81 8.01 -2.30 -6.87
CA ASN A 81 8.69 -3.06 -7.93
C ASN A 81 8.62 -4.57 -7.67
N LEU A 82 8.82 -4.99 -6.42
CA LEU A 82 8.70 -6.40 -6.04
C LEU A 82 7.28 -6.92 -6.25
N LEU A 83 6.26 -6.13 -5.89
CA LEU A 83 4.86 -6.50 -6.12
C LEU A 83 4.49 -6.49 -7.61
N TRP A 84 5.07 -5.60 -8.43
CA TRP A 84 4.93 -5.63 -9.88
C TRP A 84 5.49 -6.92 -10.49
N ARG A 85 6.58 -7.47 -9.94
CA ARG A 85 7.13 -8.76 -10.39
C ARG A 85 6.36 -9.97 -9.83
N ALA A 86 5.70 -9.81 -8.70
CA ALA A 86 4.79 -10.81 -8.15
C ALA A 86 3.43 -10.84 -8.86
N ASP A 87 3.18 -9.92 -9.79
CA ASP A 87 1.94 -9.86 -10.56
C ASP A 87 1.75 -11.14 -11.39
N GLY A 88 0.53 -11.68 -11.40
CA GLY A 88 0.23 -12.98 -12.02
C GLY A 88 0.82 -14.19 -11.28
N SER A 89 1.38 -14.01 -10.08
CA SER A 89 1.80 -15.15 -9.26
C SER A 89 0.59 -15.99 -8.82
N ALA A 90 0.80 -17.31 -8.75
CA ALA A 90 -0.23 -18.22 -8.27
C ALA A 90 -0.56 -17.96 -6.79
N LEU A 91 -1.84 -17.99 -6.44
CA LEU A 91 -2.34 -17.96 -5.08
C LEU A 91 -1.64 -19.06 -4.25
N PRO A 92 -0.82 -18.71 -3.23
CA PRO A 92 -0.08 -19.69 -2.46
C PRO A 92 -0.99 -20.68 -1.73
N THR A 93 -0.58 -21.95 -1.66
CA THR A 93 -1.35 -23.00 -0.99
C THR A 93 -1.69 -22.66 0.46
N ARG A 94 -0.73 -22.11 1.21
CA ARG A 94 -0.93 -21.71 2.60
C ARG A 94 -1.97 -20.60 2.77
N VAL A 95 -2.00 -19.63 1.85
CA VAL A 95 -3.02 -18.57 1.82
C VAL A 95 -4.38 -19.19 1.54
N ARG A 96 -4.46 -20.13 0.58
CA ARG A 96 -5.70 -20.85 0.27
C ARG A 96 -6.21 -21.71 1.43
N GLU A 97 -5.32 -22.35 2.18
CA GLU A 97 -5.67 -23.11 3.38
C GLU A 97 -6.22 -22.20 4.48
N THR A 98 -5.64 -21.02 4.64
CA THR A 98 -6.09 -20.00 5.61
C THR A 98 -7.42 -19.36 5.17
N HIS A 99 -7.59 -19.17 3.87
CA HIS A 99 -8.75 -18.52 3.26
C HIS A 99 -9.34 -19.37 2.11
N PRO A 100 -10.10 -20.44 2.42
CA PRO A 100 -10.59 -21.37 1.39
C PRO A 100 -11.55 -20.75 0.36
N ALA A 101 -12.17 -19.61 0.70
CA ALA A 101 -13.05 -18.86 -0.18
C ALA A 101 -12.28 -17.97 -1.18
N LEU A 102 -11.00 -17.69 -0.92
CA LEU A 102 -10.17 -16.82 -1.74
C LEU A 102 -9.81 -17.50 -3.06
N ARG A 103 -9.97 -16.76 -4.14
CA ARG A 103 -9.70 -17.23 -5.50
C ARG A 103 -8.47 -16.54 -6.11
N GLN A 104 -8.03 -17.03 -7.26
CA GLN A 104 -6.87 -16.50 -7.98
C GLN A 104 -7.06 -15.04 -8.42
N ASP A 105 -8.23 -14.72 -8.97
CA ASP A 105 -8.64 -13.36 -9.37
C ASP A 105 -8.63 -12.39 -8.17
N GLU A 106 -9.14 -12.83 -7.02
CA GLU A 106 -9.10 -12.02 -5.79
C GLU A 106 -7.67 -11.84 -5.22
N TRP A 107 -6.80 -12.84 -5.38
CA TRP A 107 -5.38 -12.74 -5.02
C TRP A 107 -4.64 -11.74 -5.89
N GLU A 108 -4.84 -11.80 -7.21
CA GLU A 108 -4.27 -10.85 -8.17
C GLU A 108 -4.76 -9.43 -7.90
N ALA A 109 -6.05 -9.25 -7.60
CA ALA A 109 -6.60 -7.96 -7.21
C ALA A 109 -5.95 -7.42 -5.91
N ALA A 110 -5.68 -8.28 -4.92
CA ALA A 110 -5.02 -7.86 -3.69
C ALA A 110 -3.57 -7.38 -3.91
N LEU A 111 -2.81 -8.10 -4.74
CA LEU A 111 -1.45 -7.67 -5.12
C LEU A 111 -1.48 -6.37 -5.93
N LEU A 112 -2.43 -6.25 -6.87
CA LEU A 112 -2.58 -5.07 -7.71
C LEU A 112 -2.94 -3.83 -6.90
N VAL A 113 -3.84 -3.96 -5.94
CA VAL A 113 -4.24 -2.82 -5.10
C VAL A 113 -3.13 -2.47 -4.12
N GLY A 114 -2.42 -3.46 -3.57
CA GLY A 114 -1.22 -3.25 -2.76
C GLY A 114 -0.16 -2.44 -3.51
N LYS A 115 0.22 -2.85 -4.72
CA LYS A 115 1.23 -2.15 -5.51
C LYS A 115 0.78 -0.74 -5.92
N LEU A 116 -0.48 -0.54 -6.29
CA LEU A 116 -1.00 0.78 -6.65
C LEU A 116 -1.06 1.74 -5.46
N ILE A 117 -1.46 1.27 -4.28
CA ILE A 117 -1.48 2.10 -3.07
C ILE A 117 -0.06 2.51 -2.68
N LEU A 118 0.91 1.61 -2.73
CA LEU A 118 2.30 1.99 -2.50
C LEU A 118 2.78 2.99 -3.56
N THR A 119 2.47 2.73 -4.84
CA THR A 119 2.86 3.62 -5.95
C THR A 119 2.28 5.04 -5.78
N VAL A 120 1.00 5.19 -5.37
CA VAL A 120 0.39 6.52 -5.19
C VAL A 120 0.98 7.28 -4.00
N LEU A 121 1.35 6.56 -2.92
CA LEU A 121 1.95 7.15 -1.73
C LEU A 121 3.37 7.66 -1.99
N GLU A 122 4.11 6.99 -2.86
CA GLU A 122 5.48 7.34 -3.26
C GLU A 122 5.51 8.38 -4.40
N SER A 123 4.43 8.51 -5.17
CA SER A 123 4.37 9.48 -6.26
C SER A 123 4.48 10.92 -5.74
N GLU A 124 5.33 11.74 -6.35
CA GLU A 124 5.36 13.19 -6.10
C GLU A 124 4.10 13.86 -6.71
N PRO A 125 3.58 14.95 -6.12
CA PRO A 125 2.68 15.85 -6.82
C PRO A 125 3.42 16.47 -8.00
N ASP A 126 2.70 16.67 -9.10
CA ASP A 126 3.20 17.39 -10.27
C ASP A 126 3.72 18.77 -9.81
N PRO A 127 4.93 19.19 -10.19
CA PRO A 127 5.27 20.60 -10.07
C PRO A 127 4.16 21.43 -10.72
N ASP A 128 3.88 22.63 -10.17
CA ASP A 128 2.96 23.59 -10.78
C ASP A 128 3.19 23.63 -12.30
N PRO A 129 2.14 23.73 -13.13
CA PRO A 129 2.25 23.70 -14.57
C PRO A 129 2.99 24.95 -15.07
N ASP A 130 4.32 24.94 -14.99
CA ASP A 130 5.15 25.78 -15.83
C ASP A 130 4.94 25.32 -17.28
N PRO A 131 4.88 26.25 -18.24
CA PRO A 131 4.45 25.96 -19.60
C PRO A 131 5.36 24.89 -20.21
N GLU A 132 4.75 23.80 -20.71
CA GLU A 132 5.45 22.67 -21.31
C GLU A 132 6.54 23.17 -22.28
N PRO A 133 7.81 22.78 -22.12
CA PRO A 133 8.79 22.97 -23.19
C PRO A 133 8.32 22.14 -24.39
N GLU A 134 8.30 22.76 -25.58
CA GLU A 134 7.86 22.13 -26.82
C GLU A 134 8.48 20.74 -27.00
N PRO A 135 7.72 19.75 -27.53
CA PRO A 135 8.22 18.40 -27.68
C PRO A 135 9.40 18.39 -28.64
N VAL A 136 10.61 18.25 -28.09
CA VAL A 136 11.79 17.90 -28.85
C VAL A 136 11.54 16.51 -29.41
N ARG A 137 11.31 16.43 -30.73
CA ARG A 137 11.21 15.19 -31.47
C ARG A 137 12.57 14.49 -31.40
N ASP A 138 12.72 13.57 -30.46
CA ASP A 138 13.93 12.75 -30.38
C ASP A 138 13.70 11.41 -31.09
N GLU A 139 14.64 11.06 -31.94
CA GLU A 139 14.58 9.91 -32.84
C GLU A 139 14.54 8.59 -32.07
N ALA A 140 13.88 7.60 -32.69
CA ALA A 140 13.59 6.30 -32.12
C ALA A 140 14.86 5.52 -31.69
N VAL A 141 15.21 5.60 -30.40
CA VAL A 141 16.08 4.61 -29.76
C VAL A 141 15.21 3.70 -28.89
N PRO A 142 15.07 2.40 -29.22
CA PRO A 142 14.32 1.46 -28.41
C PRO A 142 15.09 1.18 -27.11
N HIS A 143 14.68 1.83 -26.02
CA HIS A 143 15.16 1.51 -24.66
C HIS A 143 14.33 0.37 -24.08
N PRO A 144 14.96 -0.69 -23.55
CA PRO A 144 14.24 -1.77 -22.89
C PRO A 144 13.72 -1.26 -21.53
N GLN A 145 12.42 -1.49 -21.28
CA GLN A 145 11.73 -1.27 -20.00
C GLN A 145 11.68 0.18 -19.50
N ARG A 146 10.84 1.01 -20.16
CA ARG A 146 10.31 2.22 -19.50
C ARG A 146 9.34 1.79 -18.40
N LEU A 147 9.71 2.04 -17.14
CA LEU A 147 8.78 1.99 -16.02
C LEU A 147 7.55 2.89 -16.33
N PRO A 148 6.34 2.55 -15.86
CA PRO A 148 5.15 3.36 -16.08
C PRO A 148 5.39 4.79 -15.60
N ARG A 149 5.02 5.78 -16.43
CA ARG A 149 4.96 7.18 -15.98
C ARG A 149 3.99 7.28 -14.80
N PRO A 150 4.35 7.90 -13.67
CA PRO A 150 3.39 8.18 -12.61
C PRO A 150 2.19 8.91 -13.18
N ALA A 151 0.99 8.53 -12.75
CA ALA A 151 -0.24 9.13 -13.23
C ALA A 151 -0.33 10.61 -12.84
N ARG A 152 -1.03 11.37 -13.69
CA ARG A 152 -1.21 12.84 -13.59
C ARG A 152 -1.63 13.25 -12.17
N ALA A 153 -1.04 14.32 -11.63
CA ALA A 153 -1.30 14.90 -10.29
C ALA A 153 -2.74 14.77 -9.73
N PRO A 154 -3.80 15.13 -10.49
CA PRO A 154 -5.17 15.08 -9.95
C PRO A 154 -5.65 13.66 -9.59
N GLY A 155 -5.15 12.62 -10.27
CA GLY A 155 -5.48 11.23 -9.95
C GLY A 155 -4.91 10.79 -8.60
N ARG A 156 -3.67 11.21 -8.30
CA ARG A 156 -2.98 10.90 -7.05
C ARG A 156 -3.71 11.46 -5.84
N GLU A 157 -3.99 12.76 -5.84
CA GLU A 157 -4.63 13.44 -4.70
C GLU A 157 -6.03 12.88 -4.43
N SER A 158 -6.81 12.66 -5.49
CA SER A 158 -8.15 12.09 -5.39
C SER A 158 -8.11 10.67 -4.81
N PHE A 159 -7.14 9.86 -5.23
CA PHE A 159 -6.99 8.50 -4.73
C PHE A 159 -6.54 8.47 -3.25
N CYS A 160 -5.51 9.23 -2.87
CA CYS A 160 -5.11 9.36 -1.46
C CYS A 160 -6.24 9.88 -0.55
N ARG A 161 -7.04 10.83 -1.05
CA ARG A 161 -8.22 11.32 -0.34
C ARG A 161 -9.25 10.22 -0.13
N SER A 162 -9.57 9.44 -1.16
CA SER A 162 -10.52 8.32 -1.04
C SER A 162 -10.08 7.28 -0.01
N LEU A 163 -8.77 7.01 0.10
CA LEU A 163 -8.21 6.11 1.11
C LEU A 163 -8.37 6.68 2.52
N THR A 164 -8.24 7.99 2.67
CA THR A 164 -8.42 8.68 3.95
C THR A 164 -9.90 8.71 4.37
N ASP A 165 -10.82 8.93 3.42
CA ASP A 165 -12.27 8.94 3.66
C ASP A 165 -12.78 7.60 4.23
N ILE A 166 -12.13 6.48 3.89
CA ILE A 166 -12.45 5.15 4.46
C ILE A 166 -12.17 5.10 5.96
N ALA A 167 -11.06 5.70 6.39
CA ALA A 167 -10.62 5.67 7.77
C ALA A 167 -11.37 6.67 8.68
N GLU A 168 -12.02 7.69 8.12
CA GLU A 168 -12.60 8.82 8.87
C GLU A 168 -14.12 8.72 9.13
N HIS A 169 -14.80 7.63 8.70
CA HIS A 169 -16.23 7.37 8.96
C HIS A 169 -17.17 8.55 8.67
N GLY A 170 -17.21 8.97 7.41
CA GLY A 170 -18.17 10.00 6.97
C GLY A 170 -19.30 9.48 6.08
N ASN A 171 -18.99 8.51 5.21
CA ASN A 171 -19.83 8.20 4.06
C ASN A 171 -20.39 6.76 4.11
N PRO A 172 -21.54 6.50 3.45
CA PRO A 172 -22.07 5.17 3.24
C PRO A 172 -21.06 4.25 2.53
N GLN A 173 -21.12 2.96 2.85
CA GLN A 173 -20.22 1.93 2.32
C GLN A 173 -20.18 1.89 0.78
N ASP A 174 -21.35 1.98 0.14
CA ASP A 174 -21.48 1.91 -1.32
C ASP A 174 -20.84 3.13 -2.00
N GLU A 175 -20.97 4.31 -1.38
CA GLU A 175 -20.34 5.55 -1.85
C GLU A 175 -18.82 5.48 -1.71
N LEU A 176 -18.32 4.99 -0.57
CA LEU A 176 -16.88 4.77 -0.38
C LEU A 176 -16.32 3.78 -1.39
N THR A 177 -17.05 2.70 -1.68
CA THR A 177 -16.66 1.70 -2.69
C THR A 177 -16.61 2.31 -4.09
N ALA A 178 -17.63 3.08 -4.48
CA ALA A 178 -17.69 3.74 -5.77
C ALA A 178 -16.57 4.78 -5.93
N LEU A 179 -16.32 5.58 -4.89
CA LEU A 179 -15.26 6.59 -4.86
C LEU A 179 -13.87 5.95 -4.97
N LEU A 180 -13.61 4.90 -4.19
CA LEU A 180 -12.35 4.15 -4.22
C LEU A 180 -12.07 3.62 -5.62
N ARG A 181 -13.05 2.93 -6.24
CA ARG A 181 -12.88 2.35 -7.60
C ARG A 181 -12.63 3.44 -8.65
N THR A 182 -13.40 4.52 -8.58
CA THR A 182 -13.29 5.63 -9.55
C THR A 182 -11.93 6.31 -9.46
N THR A 183 -11.48 6.63 -8.25
CA THR A 183 -10.19 7.32 -8.05
C THR A 183 -8.99 6.41 -8.29
N LEU A 184 -9.10 5.11 -7.95
CA LEU A 184 -8.10 4.11 -8.32
C LEU A 184 -7.94 4.03 -9.84
N LEU A 185 -9.02 3.97 -10.61
CA LEU A 185 -8.94 3.92 -12.08
C LEU A 185 -8.44 5.23 -12.69
N ALA A 186 -8.83 6.37 -12.11
CA ALA A 186 -8.30 7.67 -12.52
C ALA A 186 -6.77 7.76 -12.31
N PHE A 187 -6.26 7.11 -11.26
CA PHE A 187 -4.82 6.98 -11.02
C PHE A 187 -4.18 5.90 -11.92
N ALA A 188 -4.67 4.67 -11.89
CA ALA A 188 -4.03 3.53 -12.55
C ALA A 188 -4.19 3.50 -14.08
N SER A 189 -5.03 4.37 -14.65
CA SER A 189 -5.59 4.28 -16.00
C SER A 189 -6.59 3.13 -16.16
N GLU A 190 -7.58 3.33 -17.03
CA GLU A 190 -8.66 2.37 -17.33
C GLU A 190 -8.21 1.25 -18.29
N THR A 191 -7.12 0.56 -17.96
CA THR A 191 -6.77 -0.69 -18.65
C THR A 191 -7.73 -1.81 -18.25
N PRO A 192 -7.93 -2.83 -19.09
CA PRO A 192 -8.81 -3.96 -18.76
C PRO A 192 -8.48 -4.61 -17.41
N ASP A 193 -7.20 -4.87 -17.15
CA ASP A 193 -6.74 -5.51 -15.91
C ASP A 193 -7.06 -4.66 -14.67
N ASN A 194 -6.89 -3.34 -14.76
CA ASN A 194 -7.23 -2.43 -13.65
C ASN A 194 -8.75 -2.35 -13.43
N GLN A 195 -9.54 -2.35 -14.51
CA GLN A 195 -11.00 -2.36 -14.42
C GLN A 195 -11.51 -3.64 -13.79
N GLU A 196 -10.94 -4.79 -14.13
CA GLU A 196 -11.26 -6.08 -13.54
C GLU A 196 -10.90 -6.09 -12.05
N ALA A 197 -9.65 -5.74 -11.69
CA ALA A 197 -9.23 -5.67 -10.29
C ALA A 197 -10.05 -4.70 -9.44
N ALA A 198 -10.47 -3.56 -10.01
CA ALA A 198 -11.35 -2.60 -9.33
C ALA A 198 -12.72 -3.23 -8.98
N GLN A 199 -13.24 -4.17 -9.77
CA GLN A 199 -14.49 -4.88 -9.46
C GLN A 199 -14.34 -5.87 -8.30
N HIS A 200 -13.12 -6.37 -8.08
CA HIS A 200 -12.80 -7.30 -7.00
C HIS A 200 -12.59 -6.62 -5.64
N ILE A 201 -12.55 -5.28 -5.56
CA ILE A 201 -12.42 -4.57 -4.29
C ILE A 201 -13.70 -3.86 -3.87
N ALA A 202 -13.94 -3.79 -2.57
CA ALA A 202 -15.01 -3.04 -1.95
C ALA A 202 -14.57 -2.48 -0.60
N VAL A 203 -15.19 -1.38 -0.18
CA VAL A 203 -15.15 -0.97 1.22
C VAL A 203 -16.28 -1.71 1.91
N LEU A 204 -16.02 -2.42 3.00
CA LEU A 204 -17.04 -3.15 3.75
C LEU A 204 -17.03 -2.75 5.22
N SER A 205 -18.22 -2.64 5.80
CA SER A 205 -18.41 -2.40 7.24
C SER A 205 -18.35 -3.71 8.02
N THR A 206 -17.63 -3.73 9.14
CA THR A 206 -17.69 -4.85 10.08
C THR A 206 -19.01 -4.87 10.83
N ALA A 207 -19.39 -6.06 11.31
CA ALA A 207 -20.56 -6.23 12.14
C ALA A 207 -20.51 -5.36 13.42
N PRO A 208 -21.68 -4.95 13.96
CA PRO A 208 -21.80 -4.20 15.22
C PRO A 208 -21.11 -4.90 16.40
N PRO A 209 -20.74 -4.17 17.48
CA PRO A 209 -21.35 -2.92 17.95
C PRO A 209 -20.75 -1.60 17.43
N GLN A 210 -19.56 -1.62 16.84
CA GLN A 210 -18.95 -0.44 16.23
C GLN A 210 -18.53 -0.78 14.79
N PRO A 211 -19.29 -0.31 13.78
CA PRO A 211 -18.98 -0.61 12.38
C PRO A 211 -17.64 0.03 12.00
N ALA A 212 -16.67 -0.81 11.64
CA ALA A 212 -15.39 -0.40 11.11
C ALA A 212 -15.39 -0.63 9.58
N MET A 213 -15.12 0.42 8.82
CA MET A 213 -14.90 0.34 7.38
C MET A 213 -13.53 -0.25 7.08
N ARG A 214 -13.50 -1.23 6.18
CA ARG A 214 -12.30 -1.98 5.81
C ARG A 214 -12.16 -2.07 4.30
N LEU A 215 -10.92 -2.14 3.83
CA LEU A 215 -10.60 -2.42 2.44
C LEU A 215 -10.67 -3.92 2.22
N CYS A 216 -11.67 -4.39 1.48
CA CYS A 216 -11.98 -5.79 1.34
C CYS A 216 -12.05 -6.25 -0.11
N LEU A 217 -11.98 -7.56 -0.29
CA LEU A 217 -12.38 -8.23 -1.51
C LEU A 217 -13.90 -8.31 -1.58
N SER A 218 -14.47 -7.87 -2.69
CA SER A 218 -15.91 -7.67 -2.85
C SER A 218 -16.71 -8.96 -2.73
N ARG A 219 -16.13 -10.10 -3.13
CA ARG A 219 -16.79 -11.39 -3.16
C ARG A 219 -16.63 -12.16 -1.86
N SER A 220 -15.39 -12.37 -1.42
CA SER A 220 -15.10 -13.14 -0.21
C SER A 220 -15.33 -12.33 1.08
N GLY A 221 -15.37 -11.00 0.99
CA GLY A 221 -15.48 -10.10 2.14
C GLY A 221 -14.21 -10.01 2.99
N LEU A 222 -13.12 -10.67 2.56
CA LEU A 222 -11.84 -10.70 3.28
C LEU A 222 -11.15 -9.34 3.16
N SER A 223 -10.53 -8.86 4.25
CA SER A 223 -9.71 -7.64 4.21
C SER A 223 -8.45 -7.89 3.37
N LEU A 224 -8.12 -6.93 2.50
CA LEU A 224 -6.93 -6.99 1.65
C LEU A 224 -5.66 -7.06 2.50
N GLY A 225 -5.60 -6.28 3.59
CA GLY A 225 -4.49 -6.31 4.52
C GLY A 225 -4.32 -7.70 5.14
N GLN A 226 -5.41 -8.34 5.58
CA GLN A 226 -5.35 -9.70 6.14
C GLN A 226 -4.92 -10.75 5.12
N VAL A 227 -5.39 -10.66 3.87
CA VAL A 227 -4.98 -11.56 2.80
C VAL A 227 -3.47 -11.47 2.57
N LEU A 228 -2.91 -10.27 2.46
CA LEU A 228 -1.46 -10.12 2.27
C LEU A 228 -0.67 -10.56 3.51
N LEU A 229 -1.13 -10.26 4.72
CA LEU A 229 -0.48 -10.74 5.95
C LEU A 229 -0.52 -12.27 6.10
N SER A 230 -1.54 -12.93 5.53
CA SER A 230 -1.61 -14.40 5.54
C SER A 230 -0.59 -15.07 4.61
N ALA A 231 0.02 -14.30 3.70
CA ALA A 231 1.10 -14.76 2.84
C ALA A 231 2.45 -14.88 3.57
N ASP A 232 2.53 -14.52 4.86
CA ASP A 232 3.69 -14.74 5.72
C ASP A 232 4.22 -16.18 5.60
N GLY A 233 5.51 -16.31 5.29
CA GLY A 233 6.21 -17.58 5.08
C GLY A 233 5.79 -18.34 3.82
N CYS A 234 5.07 -17.72 2.88
CA CYS A 234 4.91 -18.27 1.53
C CYS A 234 6.19 -18.07 0.73
N PRO A 235 6.56 -19.02 -0.14
CA PRO A 235 7.78 -18.92 -0.93
C PRO A 235 7.75 -17.67 -1.82
N VAL A 236 8.93 -17.09 -2.05
CA VAL A 236 9.11 -16.00 -3.02
C VAL A 236 8.65 -16.48 -4.40
N PRO A 237 7.78 -15.73 -5.11
CA PRO A 237 7.38 -16.09 -6.47
C PRO A 237 8.57 -16.21 -7.41
N GLY A 238 8.55 -17.20 -8.31
CA GLY A 238 9.65 -17.43 -9.26
C GLY A 238 9.95 -16.21 -10.14
N SER A 239 8.91 -15.49 -10.59
CA SER A 239 9.03 -14.25 -11.36
C SER A 239 9.74 -13.12 -10.61
N VAL A 240 9.68 -13.11 -9.27
CA VAL A 240 10.42 -12.16 -8.43
C VAL A 240 11.89 -12.60 -8.34
N LEU A 241 12.15 -13.89 -8.13
CA LEU A 241 13.51 -14.44 -8.06
C LEU A 241 14.27 -14.38 -9.39
N GLU A 242 13.56 -14.42 -10.53
CA GLU A 242 14.17 -14.24 -11.85
C GLU A 242 14.83 -12.86 -12.00
N GLU A 243 14.27 -11.83 -11.36
CA GLU A 243 14.79 -10.46 -11.43
C GLU A 243 15.65 -10.09 -10.22
N PHE A 244 15.32 -10.62 -9.05
CA PHE A 244 15.98 -10.38 -7.78
C PHE A 244 16.44 -11.71 -7.18
N PRO A 245 17.46 -12.37 -7.78
CA PRO A 245 17.89 -13.72 -7.38
C PRO A 245 18.48 -13.78 -5.96
N ASP A 246 18.95 -12.64 -5.44
CA ASP A 246 19.52 -12.55 -4.10
C ASP A 246 18.46 -12.28 -3.01
N LEU A 247 17.21 -12.02 -3.41
CA LEU A 247 16.11 -11.73 -2.48
C LEU A 247 15.83 -12.95 -1.60
N ASN A 248 15.91 -12.76 -0.29
CA ASN A 248 15.69 -13.83 0.66
C ASN A 248 14.23 -13.89 1.17
N GLN A 249 13.91 -14.96 1.89
CA GLN A 249 12.56 -15.21 2.39
C GLN A 249 12.10 -14.19 3.45
N ASP A 250 13.00 -13.74 4.33
CA ASP A 250 12.65 -12.77 5.37
C ASP A 250 12.33 -11.40 4.75
N GLU A 251 13.03 -11.01 3.70
CA GLU A 251 12.75 -9.79 2.94
C GLU A 251 11.41 -9.87 2.22
N TRP A 252 11.10 -10.99 1.57
CA TRP A 252 9.79 -11.19 0.97
C TRP A 252 8.66 -11.16 2.00
N ASN A 253 8.86 -11.78 3.18
CA ASN A 253 7.92 -11.67 4.30
C ASN A 253 7.76 -10.21 4.75
N ALA A 254 8.86 -9.43 4.76
CA ALA A 254 8.81 -8.00 5.08
C ALA A 254 7.98 -7.21 4.07
N VAL A 255 8.09 -7.50 2.76
CA VAL A 255 7.24 -6.89 1.72
C VAL A 255 5.76 -7.17 1.99
N MET A 256 5.40 -8.42 2.25
CA MET A 256 4.00 -8.81 2.56
C MET A 256 3.51 -8.13 3.84
N HIS A 257 4.33 -8.11 4.89
CA HIS A 257 4.01 -7.47 6.18
C HIS A 257 3.77 -5.97 6.01
N VAL A 258 4.72 -5.24 5.42
CA VAL A 258 4.59 -3.79 5.24
C VAL A 258 3.41 -3.46 4.35
N THR A 259 3.20 -4.18 3.25
CA THR A 259 2.06 -3.92 2.35
C THR A 259 0.73 -4.16 3.09
N GLY A 260 0.61 -5.25 3.84
CA GLY A 260 -0.57 -5.54 4.65
C GLY A 260 -0.84 -4.50 5.75
N LEU A 261 0.21 -3.98 6.39
CA LEU A 261 0.12 -2.93 7.41
C LEU A 261 -0.26 -1.58 6.80
N VAL A 262 0.31 -1.22 5.64
CA VAL A 262 -0.06 -0.01 4.88
C VAL A 262 -1.54 -0.04 4.53
N LEU A 263 -2.06 -1.14 4.00
CA LEU A 263 -3.49 -1.29 3.72
C LEU A 263 -4.32 -1.14 5.00
N SER A 264 -3.88 -1.77 6.09
CA SER A 264 -4.55 -1.71 7.39
C SER A 264 -4.54 -0.30 8.01
N ALA A 265 -3.59 0.57 7.64
CA ALA A 265 -3.52 1.95 8.11
C ALA A 265 -4.60 2.85 7.51
N PHE A 266 -5.16 2.48 6.35
CA PHE A 266 -6.30 3.16 5.72
C PHE A 266 -7.65 2.54 6.08
N GLU A 267 -7.65 1.49 6.91
CA GLU A 267 -8.86 0.99 7.54
C GLU A 267 -9.19 1.79 8.80
N THR A 268 -10.43 1.64 9.25
CA THR A 268 -10.95 2.18 10.50
C THR A 268 -10.23 1.61 11.70
N GLU A 269 -10.07 2.42 12.75
CA GLU A 269 -9.61 1.91 14.02
C GLU A 269 -10.65 0.95 14.65
N PRO A 270 -10.29 -0.30 14.96
CA PRO A 270 -11.16 -1.18 15.72
C PRO A 270 -11.37 -0.61 17.13
N ALA A 271 -12.62 -0.66 17.59
CA ALA A 271 -13.08 -0.17 18.90
C ALA A 271 -12.21 -0.56 20.11
N ASN A 272 -11.47 -1.67 20.01
CA ASN A 272 -10.71 -2.26 21.11
C ASN A 272 -9.33 -1.63 21.35
N ALA A 273 -8.87 -0.69 20.50
CA ALA A 273 -7.60 0.01 20.74
C ALA A 273 -7.66 0.97 21.96
N ALA A 274 -8.85 1.43 22.34
CA ALA A 274 -9.05 2.33 23.48
C ALA A 274 -9.23 1.61 24.84
N GLY A 275 -9.18 0.26 24.87
CA GLY A 275 -9.57 -0.55 26.02
C GLY A 275 -8.44 -1.22 26.82
N ARG A 276 -7.17 -1.10 26.44
CA ARG A 276 -6.07 -1.67 27.24
C ARG A 276 -5.74 -0.75 28.42
N LEU A 277 -6.49 -0.87 29.50
CA LEU A 277 -6.06 -0.44 30.84
C LEU A 277 -4.89 -1.32 31.33
N PRO A 278 -4.00 -0.80 32.19
CA PRO A 278 -2.72 -1.43 32.49
C PRO A 278 -2.91 -2.73 33.28
N HIS A 279 -2.01 -3.70 33.03
CA HIS A 279 -1.84 -4.85 33.91
C HIS A 279 -1.45 -4.36 35.31
N SER A 280 -2.45 -4.31 36.20
CA SER A 280 -2.24 -4.33 37.65
C SER A 280 -2.37 -5.77 38.11
N THR A 281 -1.24 -6.43 38.38
CA THR A 281 -0.93 -7.10 39.66
C THR A 281 0.47 -7.70 39.59
#